data_AF-A0A3G8XFV7-F1
#
_entry.id   AF-A0A3G8XFV7-F1
#
_cell.length_a   1.000
_cell.length_b   1.000
_cell.length_c   1.000
_cell.angle_alpha   90.00
_cell.angle_beta   90.00
_cell.angle_gamma   90.00
#
_symmetry.space_group_name_H-M   'P 1'
#
loop_
_entity.id
_entity.type
_entity.pdbx_description
1 polymer ?
#
loop_
_entity_poly.entity_id
_entity_poly.type
_entity_poly.pdbx_seq_one_letter_code
_entity_poly.pdbx_strand_id
1 'polypeptide(L)'
;MEVFIIIILFFIFSCGNDPLEKNYELDYNPMNEVNLVVPEKQGYQRIEIPGHILFYGHNKDFIIANQKPTDSIYSSDNNLTFDKQQEMIFNLDVSKFWIITLRNDSIYGPLDKTEYFKARKLLKVPDHLKLDNSTQSFYTDGKREDIQYYNPDSSVIDLKNLRHCPAKCVS
;
A
#
# COMPACT_ATOMS: atom_id res chain seq x y z
N MET A 1 28.23 -28.90 41.20
CA MET A 1 26.93 -28.20 41.26
C MET A 1 27.01 -27.10 40.22
N GLU A 2 26.47 -27.38 39.03
CA GLU A 2 26.62 -26.51 37.86
C GLU A 2 25.64 -25.34 37.96
N VAL A 3 26.16 -24.12 37.87
CA VAL A 3 25.37 -22.89 37.87
C VAL A 3 24.92 -22.63 36.44
N PHE A 4 23.66 -22.96 36.13
CA PHE A 4 23.02 -22.61 34.86
C PHE A 4 22.74 -21.10 34.84
N ILE A 5 23.51 -20.34 34.05
CA ILE A 5 23.21 -18.95 33.70
C ILE A 5 22.19 -18.99 32.55
N ILE A 6 20.91 -18.71 32.85
CA ILE A 6 19.86 -18.55 31.85
C ILE A 6 19.97 -17.13 31.29
N ILE A 7 20.54 -17.00 30.09
CA ILE A 7 20.55 -15.76 29.31
C ILE A 7 19.15 -15.57 28.72
N ILE A 8 18.31 -14.78 29.39
CA ILE A 8 17.04 -14.29 28.82
C ILE A 8 17.39 -13.09 27.94
N LEU A 9 17.72 -13.37 26.68
CA LEU A 9 17.71 -12.37 25.60
C LEU A 9 16.24 -12.08 25.26
N PHE A 10 15.69 -11.05 25.89
CA PHE A 10 14.45 -10.44 25.47
C PHE A 10 14.65 -9.91 24.04
N PHE A 11 14.17 -10.69 23.06
CA PHE A 11 13.91 -10.19 21.72
C PHE A 11 12.75 -9.19 21.81
N ILE A 12 13.07 -7.94 22.12
CA ILE A 12 12.23 -6.79 21.78
C ILE A 12 12.26 -6.64 20.25
N PHE A 13 11.55 -7.53 19.56
CA PHE A 13 11.10 -7.26 18.21
C PHE A 13 10.09 -6.13 18.33
N SER A 14 10.55 -4.90 18.10
CA SER A 14 9.66 -3.76 17.89
C SER A 14 8.72 -4.11 16.73
N CYS A 15 7.41 -4.12 16.98
CA CYS A 15 6.38 -4.12 15.94
C CYS A 15 6.47 -2.77 15.20
N GLY A 16 7.45 -2.63 14.30
CA GLY A 16 7.49 -1.58 13.30
C GLY A 16 7.15 -2.17 11.94
N ASN A 17 6.57 -1.38 11.05
CA ASN A 17 6.44 -1.78 9.66
C ASN A 17 7.83 -1.82 9.03
N ASP A 18 8.07 -2.79 8.14
CA ASP A 18 9.36 -2.88 7.45
C ASP A 18 9.54 -1.63 6.55
N PRO A 19 10.63 -0.86 6.72
CA PRO A 19 10.86 0.31 5.90
C PRO A 19 11.16 -0.10 4.46
N LEU A 20 10.53 0.62 3.53
CA LEU A 20 10.90 0.66 2.12
C LEU A 20 12.16 1.52 1.92
N GLU A 21 12.60 1.66 0.68
CA GLU A 21 13.77 2.48 0.36
C GLU A 21 13.59 3.91 0.85
N LYS A 22 14.70 4.51 1.33
CA LYS A 22 14.74 5.90 1.83
C LYS A 22 13.79 6.16 3.01
N ASN A 23 13.50 5.13 3.80
CA ASN A 23 12.65 5.17 4.99
C ASN A 23 11.19 5.52 4.68
N TYR A 24 10.72 5.25 3.46
CA TYR A 24 9.28 5.25 3.23
C TYR A 24 8.68 4.06 3.95
N GLU A 25 7.49 4.22 4.53
CA GLU A 25 6.80 3.16 5.25
C GLU A 25 5.34 3.13 4.79
N LEU A 26 4.74 1.94 4.81
CA LEU A 26 3.29 1.82 4.78
C LEU A 26 2.78 1.96 6.20
N ASP A 27 1.76 2.79 6.42
CA ASP A 27 1.14 2.92 7.74
C ASP A 27 -0.38 3.15 7.65
N TYR A 28 -1.10 2.70 8.67
CA TYR A 28 -2.53 2.87 8.76
C TYR A 28 -2.89 4.12 9.56
N ASN A 29 -3.82 4.92 9.02
CA ASN A 29 -4.41 6.00 9.80
C ASN A 29 -5.51 5.46 10.75
N PRO A 30 -6.10 6.30 11.61
CA PRO A 30 -7.20 5.88 12.49
C PRO A 30 -8.44 5.34 11.78
N MET A 31 -8.56 5.54 10.46
CA MET A 31 -9.64 5.00 9.62
C MET A 31 -9.22 3.67 8.96
N ASN A 32 -8.12 3.04 9.39
CA ASN A 32 -7.55 1.83 8.80
C ASN A 32 -7.24 1.96 7.29
N GLU A 33 -6.98 3.17 6.81
CA GLU A 33 -6.52 3.38 5.43
C GLU A 33 -5.00 3.22 5.41
N VAL A 34 -4.49 2.41 4.47
CA VAL A 34 -3.04 2.27 4.28
C VAL A 34 -2.53 3.43 3.44
N ASN A 35 -1.64 4.22 4.02
CA ASN A 35 -0.95 5.35 3.42
C ASN A 35 0.51 4.99 3.15
N LEU A 36 1.15 5.73 2.26
CA LEU A 36 2.62 5.76 2.17
C LEU A 36 3.12 7.00 2.91
N VAL A 37 3.99 6.81 3.88
CA VAL A 37 4.48 7.87 4.78
C VAL A 37 6.00 7.92 4.83
N VAL A 38 6.51 9.05 5.30
CA VAL A 38 7.92 9.21 5.69
C VAL A 38 7.96 9.60 7.17
N PRO A 39 8.59 8.79 8.05
CA PRO A 39 8.75 9.13 9.46
C PRO A 39 9.59 10.39 9.66
N GLU A 40 9.17 11.24 10.60
CA GLU A 40 9.89 12.43 11.03
C GLU A 40 10.42 12.26 12.47
N LYS A 41 11.50 12.97 12.80
CA LYS A 41 12.28 12.78 14.03
C LYS A 41 11.51 12.92 15.35
N GLN A 42 10.32 13.52 15.32
CA GLN A 42 9.50 13.78 16.51
C GLN A 42 8.32 12.80 16.64
N GLY A 43 8.30 11.71 15.86
CA GLY A 43 7.20 10.75 15.85
C GLY A 43 6.01 11.18 15.00
N TYR A 44 6.12 12.31 14.29
CA TYR A 44 5.19 12.66 13.23
C TYR A 44 5.53 11.90 11.95
N GLN A 45 4.56 11.78 11.06
CA GLN A 45 4.71 11.18 9.76
C GLN A 45 4.20 12.17 8.71
N ARG A 46 4.96 12.33 7.63
CA ARG A 46 4.48 13.04 6.45
C ARG A 46 3.83 12.05 5.50
N ILE A 47 2.57 12.30 5.14
CA ILE A 47 1.84 11.48 4.20
C ILE A 47 2.22 11.90 2.78
N GLU A 48 2.79 10.98 2.01
CA GLU A 48 3.21 11.22 0.62
C GLU A 48 2.17 10.68 -0.37
N ILE A 49 1.56 9.54 -0.05
CA ILE A 49 0.39 9.01 -0.76
C ILE A 49 -0.69 8.73 0.29
N PRO A 50 -1.76 9.54 0.31
CA PRO A 50 -2.86 9.32 1.24
C PRO A 50 -3.75 8.17 0.77
N GLY A 51 -4.48 7.55 1.69
CA GLY A 51 -5.64 6.69 1.45
C GLY A 51 -5.34 5.33 0.81
N HIS A 52 -6.34 4.44 0.84
CA HIS A 52 -6.33 3.02 0.47
C HIS A 52 -5.37 2.55 -0.64
N ILE A 53 -4.08 2.44 -0.32
CA ILE A 53 -3.11 1.74 -1.16
C ILE A 53 -3.46 0.25 -1.12
N LEU A 54 -3.59 -0.37 -2.29
CA LEU A 54 -3.89 -1.81 -2.46
C LEU A 54 -2.66 -2.61 -2.87
N PHE A 55 -1.92 -2.07 -3.82
CA PHE A 55 -0.74 -2.72 -4.39
C PHE A 55 0.38 -1.72 -4.51
N TYR A 56 1.59 -2.18 -4.31
CA TYR A 56 2.79 -1.38 -4.46
C TYR A 56 3.95 -2.21 -4.99
N GLY A 57 4.96 -1.51 -5.47
CA GLY A 57 6.23 -2.09 -5.90
C GLY A 57 7.30 -1.04 -5.70
N HIS A 58 8.52 -1.48 -5.40
CA HIS A 58 9.61 -0.56 -5.12
C HIS A 58 10.96 -1.13 -5.53
N ASN A 59 11.90 -0.23 -5.75
CA ASN A 59 13.32 -0.52 -5.87
C ASN A 59 14.12 0.71 -5.41
N LYS A 60 15.45 0.65 -5.52
CA LYS A 60 16.36 1.75 -5.15
C LYS A 60 16.09 3.11 -5.80
N ASP A 61 15.36 3.16 -6.91
CA ASP A 61 15.14 4.37 -7.71
C ASP A 61 13.69 4.87 -7.65
N PHE A 62 12.71 3.97 -7.43
CA PHE A 62 11.29 4.26 -7.52
C PHE A 62 10.44 3.53 -6.48
N ILE A 63 9.35 4.18 -6.08
CA ILE A 63 8.17 3.51 -5.49
C ILE A 63 7.01 3.73 -6.45
N ILE A 64 6.22 2.69 -6.70
CA ILE A 64 4.98 2.74 -7.47
C ILE A 64 3.84 2.20 -6.61
N ALA A 65 2.66 2.80 -6.72
CA ALA A 65 1.49 2.38 -5.95
C ALA A 65 0.20 2.45 -6.76
N ASN A 66 -0.74 1.59 -6.40
CA ASN A 66 -2.13 1.62 -6.82
C ASN A 66 -3.02 1.87 -5.60
N GLN A 67 -4.01 2.75 -5.78
CA GLN A 67 -4.85 3.26 -4.73
C GLN A 67 -6.32 3.26 -5.18
N LYS A 68 -7.25 2.99 -4.26
CA LYS A 68 -8.68 3.32 -4.45
C LYS A 68 -8.94 4.77 -3.99
N PRO A 69 -9.51 5.63 -4.84
CA PRO A 69 -9.81 7.01 -4.47
C PRO A 69 -10.94 7.07 -3.44
N THR A 70 -10.82 7.97 -2.47
CA THR A 70 -11.73 8.10 -1.33
C THR A 70 -12.56 9.38 -1.33
N ASP A 71 -12.06 10.44 -1.97
CA ASP A 71 -12.59 11.80 -1.87
C ASP A 71 -14.07 11.90 -2.25
N SER A 72 -14.49 11.16 -3.29
CA SER A 72 -15.89 11.16 -3.74
C SER A 72 -16.84 10.53 -2.73
N ILE A 73 -16.38 9.57 -1.94
CA ILE A 73 -17.22 8.83 -0.99
C ILE A 73 -17.41 9.62 0.29
N TYR A 74 -16.32 10.19 0.83
CA TYR A 74 -16.39 11.04 2.02
C TYR A 74 -17.25 12.30 1.81
N SER A 75 -17.36 12.80 0.57
CA SER A 75 -18.19 13.96 0.25
C SER A 75 -19.70 13.67 0.10
N SER A 76 -20.11 12.40 0.06
CA SER A 76 -21.46 12.00 -0.38
C SER A 76 -22.49 11.88 0.75
N ASP A 77 -22.09 11.43 1.94
CA ASP A 77 -22.95 11.34 3.13
C ASP A 77 -22.12 11.15 4.41
N ASN A 78 -22.21 12.11 5.33
CA ASN A 78 -21.47 12.10 6.60
C ASN A 78 -21.99 11.05 7.61
N ASN A 79 -23.10 10.37 7.31
CA ASN A 79 -23.72 9.38 8.21
C ASN A 79 -23.41 7.92 7.84
N LEU A 80 -22.57 7.68 6.83
CA LEU A 80 -22.21 6.31 6.45
C LEU A 80 -21.41 5.64 7.58
N THR A 81 -21.76 4.39 7.90
CA THR A 81 -20.94 3.57 8.78
C THR A 81 -19.59 3.29 8.12
N PHE A 82 -18.56 3.05 8.94
CA PHE A 82 -17.24 2.67 8.45
C PHE A 82 -17.28 1.52 7.44
N ASP A 83 -17.99 0.44 7.77
CA ASP A 83 -18.12 -0.72 6.89
C ASP A 83 -18.74 -0.37 5.55
N LYS A 84 -19.74 0.53 5.53
CA LYS A 84 -20.40 0.96 4.30
C LYS A 84 -19.50 1.84 3.45
N GLN A 85 -18.74 2.75 4.07
CA GLN A 85 -17.74 3.56 3.36
C GLN A 85 -16.69 2.67 2.71
N GLN A 86 -16.16 1.71 3.47
CA GLN A 86 -15.16 0.79 2.96
C GLN A 86 -15.72 -0.10 1.84
N GLU A 87 -16.92 -0.65 2.00
CA GLU A 87 -17.61 -1.39 0.92
C GLU A 87 -17.72 -0.53 -0.35
N MET A 88 -18.14 0.74 -0.24
CA MET A 88 -18.22 1.65 -1.37
C MET A 88 -16.86 1.90 -2.01
N ILE A 89 -15.81 2.16 -1.22
CA ILE A 89 -14.45 2.44 -1.70
C ILE A 89 -13.93 1.25 -2.51
N PHE A 90 -14.04 0.06 -1.94
CA PHE A 90 -13.55 -1.13 -2.62
C PHE A 90 -14.39 -1.44 -3.86
N ASN A 91 -15.69 -1.16 -3.86
CA ASN A 91 -16.58 -1.35 -5.02
C ASN A 91 -16.42 -0.34 -6.16
N LEU A 92 -15.61 0.71 -6.00
CA LEU A 92 -15.31 1.62 -7.11
C LEU A 92 -14.48 0.92 -8.18
N ASP A 93 -14.97 0.95 -9.43
CA ASP A 93 -14.20 0.48 -10.60
C ASP A 93 -13.08 1.45 -11.02
N VAL A 94 -12.81 2.47 -10.19
CA VAL A 94 -11.78 3.47 -10.44
C VAL A 94 -10.57 3.19 -9.55
N SER A 95 -9.41 3.21 -10.18
CA SER A 95 -8.11 3.11 -9.54
C SER A 95 -7.27 4.34 -9.87
N LYS A 96 -6.44 4.76 -8.92
CA LYS A 96 -5.42 5.78 -9.10
C LYS A 96 -4.03 5.18 -8.94
N PHE A 97 -3.07 5.77 -9.62
CA PHE A 97 -1.69 5.30 -9.64
C PHE A 97 -0.74 6.41 -9.27
N TRP A 98 0.37 6.02 -8.67
CA TRP A 98 1.40 6.91 -8.18
C TRP A 98 2.77 6.40 -8.57
N ILE A 99 3.69 7.34 -8.83
CA ILE A 99 5.12 7.08 -9.02
C ILE A 99 5.88 8.07 -8.14
N ILE A 100 6.81 7.59 -7.32
CA ILE A 100 7.75 8.41 -6.56
C ILE A 100 9.15 8.14 -7.10
N THR A 101 9.91 9.20 -7.37
CA THR A 101 11.32 9.11 -7.75
C THR A 101 12.21 9.38 -6.53
N LEU A 102 12.89 8.35 -6.04
CA LEU A 102 13.64 8.41 -4.78
C LEU A 102 14.88 9.31 -4.85
N ARG A 103 15.40 9.55 -6.06
CA ARG A 103 16.56 10.44 -6.29
C ARG A 103 16.30 11.86 -5.81
N ASN A 104 15.08 12.37 -5.92
CA ASN A 104 14.74 13.77 -5.67
C ASN A 104 13.37 13.94 -4.97
N ASP A 105 12.79 12.85 -4.45
CA ASP A 105 11.48 12.84 -3.78
C ASP A 105 10.35 13.46 -4.60
N SER A 106 10.40 13.36 -5.94
CA SER A 106 9.30 13.85 -6.77
C SER A 106 8.18 12.82 -6.82
N ILE A 107 6.96 13.30 -6.66
CA ILE A 107 5.74 12.50 -6.61
C ILE A 107 4.88 12.82 -7.82
N TYR A 108 4.44 11.78 -8.52
CA TYR A 108 3.61 11.87 -9.71
C TYR A 108 2.31 11.12 -9.47
N GLY A 109 1.24 11.86 -9.23
CA GLY A 109 -0.11 11.33 -9.05
C GLY A 109 -1.06 12.33 -8.39
N PRO A 110 -2.33 11.93 -8.19
CA PRO A 110 -2.91 10.66 -8.60
C PRO A 110 -3.12 10.59 -10.13
N LEU A 111 -2.65 9.52 -10.78
CA LEU A 111 -2.76 9.30 -12.23
C LEU A 111 -3.87 8.31 -12.56
N ASP A 112 -4.52 8.46 -13.71
CA ASP A 112 -5.24 7.35 -14.34
C ASP A 112 -4.29 6.32 -14.97
N LYS A 113 -4.83 5.19 -15.44
CA LYS A 113 -4.03 4.10 -16.03
C LYS A 113 -3.22 4.56 -17.26
N THR A 114 -3.82 5.37 -18.14
CA THR A 114 -3.16 5.86 -19.36
C THR A 114 -2.05 6.84 -19.02
N GLU A 115 -2.32 7.76 -18.11
CA GLU A 115 -1.35 8.72 -17.56
C GLU A 115 -0.19 8.02 -16.87
N TYR A 116 -0.48 6.98 -16.08
CA TYR A 116 0.52 6.17 -15.41
C TYR A 116 1.51 5.53 -16.40
N PHE A 117 1.03 4.88 -17.45
CA PHE A 117 1.94 4.30 -18.46
C PHE A 117 2.75 5.36 -19.22
N LYS A 118 2.15 6.53 -19.49
CA LYS A 118 2.89 7.67 -20.08
C LYS A 118 3.99 8.17 -19.13
N ALA A 119 3.67 8.34 -17.86
CA ALA A 119 4.60 8.78 -16.83
C ALA A 119 5.73 7.77 -16.63
N ARG A 120 5.43 6.46 -16.58
CA ARG A 120 6.45 5.39 -16.50
C ARG A 120 7.46 5.49 -17.65
N LYS A 121 6.98 5.68 -18.88
CA LYS A 121 7.85 5.82 -20.05
C LYS A 121 8.70 7.09 -19.98
N LEU A 122 8.11 8.21 -19.58
CA LEU A 122 8.81 9.50 -19.45
C LEU A 122 9.91 9.45 -18.38
N LEU A 123 9.59 8.88 -17.21
CA LEU A 123 10.47 8.77 -16.06
C LEU A 123 11.45 7.59 -16.17
N LYS A 124 11.34 6.77 -17.22
CA LYS A 124 12.13 5.56 -17.45
C LYS A 124 12.04 4.56 -16.29
N VAL A 125 10.83 4.39 -15.73
CA VAL A 125 10.56 3.37 -14.72
C VAL A 125 10.80 2.00 -15.35
N PRO A 126 11.67 1.15 -14.77
CA PRO A 126 12.03 -0.14 -15.39
C PRO A 126 10.81 -1.03 -15.61
N ASP A 127 10.74 -1.71 -16.75
CA ASP A 127 9.59 -2.55 -17.09
C ASP A 127 9.40 -3.74 -16.13
N HIS A 128 10.48 -4.19 -15.49
CA HIS A 128 10.45 -5.26 -14.49
C HIS A 128 9.93 -4.79 -13.12
N LEU A 129 9.87 -3.48 -12.85
CA LEU A 129 9.28 -2.95 -11.63
C LEU A 129 7.75 -2.97 -11.77
N LYS A 130 7.10 -3.92 -11.11
CA LYS A 130 5.65 -4.15 -11.17
C LYS A 130 4.98 -3.86 -9.83
N LEU A 131 3.66 -3.68 -9.85
CA LEU A 131 2.84 -3.68 -8.64
C LEU A 131 2.64 -5.14 -8.22
N ASP A 132 3.48 -5.62 -7.32
CA ASP A 132 3.59 -7.06 -7.01
C ASP A 132 3.62 -7.38 -5.51
N ASN A 133 3.57 -6.34 -4.67
CA ASN A 133 3.30 -6.45 -3.25
C ASN A 133 1.87 -6.00 -2.97
N SER A 134 1.22 -6.72 -2.05
CA SER A 134 -0.16 -6.48 -1.63
C SER A 134 -0.18 -5.87 -0.23
N THR A 135 -1.08 -4.92 0.01
CA THR A 135 -1.38 -4.43 1.35
C THR A 135 -2.50 -5.23 2.01
N GLN A 136 -2.87 -6.39 1.44
CA GLN A 136 -3.99 -7.20 1.91
C GLN A 136 -3.87 -7.56 3.39
N SER A 137 -2.67 -7.90 3.89
CA SER A 137 -2.47 -8.20 5.32
C SER A 137 -2.90 -7.05 6.23
N PHE A 138 -2.66 -5.79 5.84
CA PHE A 138 -3.08 -4.61 6.59
C PHE A 138 -4.62 -4.52 6.74
N TYR A 139 -5.39 -5.06 5.79
CA TYR A 139 -6.85 -5.06 5.82
C TYR A 139 -7.44 -6.38 6.36
N THR A 140 -6.72 -7.48 6.22
CA THR A 140 -7.21 -8.85 6.44
C THR A 140 -6.75 -9.49 7.74
N ASP A 141 -5.96 -8.81 8.59
CA ASP A 141 -5.63 -9.24 9.96
C ASP A 141 -6.89 -9.31 10.86
N GLY A 142 -7.77 -10.27 10.55
CA GLY A 142 -8.98 -10.66 11.26
C GLY A 142 -10.25 -9.86 10.98
N LYS A 143 -10.25 -8.88 10.06
CA LYS A 143 -11.37 -7.92 9.96
C LYS A 143 -12.25 -8.04 8.70
N ARG A 144 -11.70 -8.32 7.51
CA ARG A 144 -12.48 -8.33 6.25
C ARG A 144 -11.93 -9.27 5.18
N GLU A 145 -12.71 -10.25 4.73
CA GLU A 145 -12.36 -11.20 3.64
C GLU A 145 -13.09 -10.87 2.31
N ASP A 146 -13.96 -9.87 2.33
CA ASP A 146 -14.94 -9.53 1.29
C ASP A 146 -14.49 -8.38 0.36
N ILE A 147 -13.29 -7.86 0.55
CA ILE A 147 -12.73 -6.71 -0.16
C ILE A 147 -12.23 -7.09 -1.57
N GLN A 148 -12.44 -6.21 -2.56
CA GLN A 148 -12.05 -6.32 -3.98
C GLN A 148 -10.53 -6.41 -4.26
N TYR A 149 -9.84 -7.38 -3.63
CA TYR A 149 -8.69 -8.05 -4.24
C TYR A 149 -9.13 -9.07 -5.30
N TYR A 150 -10.44 -9.26 -5.49
CA TYR A 150 -11.03 -10.10 -6.52
C TYR A 150 -11.03 -9.30 -7.84
N ASN A 151 -10.14 -9.65 -8.77
CA ASN A 151 -9.96 -9.07 -10.12
C ASN A 151 -9.01 -7.85 -10.23
N PRO A 152 -7.79 -7.93 -9.67
CA PRO A 152 -6.74 -6.96 -9.98
C PRO A 152 -6.48 -6.91 -11.49
N ASP A 153 -6.29 -5.70 -12.02
CA ASP A 153 -5.95 -5.48 -13.41
C ASP A 153 -4.57 -6.09 -13.73
N SER A 154 -4.57 -7.27 -14.34
CA SER A 154 -3.36 -8.05 -14.65
C SER A 154 -2.44 -7.36 -15.66
N SER A 155 -2.90 -6.33 -16.34
CA SER A 155 -2.03 -5.53 -17.22
C SER A 155 -1.12 -4.57 -16.44
N VAL A 156 -1.42 -4.33 -15.15
CA VAL A 156 -0.65 -3.44 -14.28
C VAL A 156 -0.07 -4.17 -13.06
N ILE A 157 -0.82 -5.12 -12.51
CA ILE A 157 -0.50 -5.84 -11.27
C ILE A 157 0.07 -7.22 -11.62
N ASP A 158 1.21 -7.57 -11.04
CA ASP A 158 1.86 -8.85 -11.29
C ASP A 158 1.33 -9.93 -10.34
N LEU A 159 0.27 -10.61 -10.77
CA LEU A 159 -0.53 -11.50 -9.91
C LEU A 159 0.24 -12.71 -9.38
N LYS A 160 1.26 -13.19 -10.11
CA LYS A 160 2.06 -14.37 -9.71
C LYS A 160 2.89 -14.13 -8.44
N ASN A 161 3.14 -12.87 -8.07
CA ASN A 161 4.01 -12.50 -6.97
C ASN A 161 3.23 -12.10 -5.71
N LEU A 162 1.90 -12.00 -5.78
CA LEU A 162 1.05 -11.67 -4.64
C LEU A 162 1.09 -12.84 -3.63
N ARG A 163 1.84 -12.67 -2.55
CA ARG A 163 2.18 -13.71 -1.55
C ARG A 163 0.99 -14.35 -0.82
N HIS A 164 -0.25 -13.89 -1.04
CA HIS A 164 -1.43 -14.37 -0.33
C HIS A 164 -2.73 -14.16 -1.12
N CYS A 165 -2.74 -14.36 -2.45
CA CYS A 165 -4.02 -14.46 -3.14
C CYS A 165 -4.68 -15.81 -2.80
N PRO A 166 -5.77 -15.86 -2.01
CA PRO A 166 -6.55 -17.10 -1.93
C PRO A 166 -6.98 -17.49 -3.34
N ALA A 167 -7.13 -18.79 -3.58
CA ALA A 167 -7.30 -19.44 -4.90
C ALA A 167 -8.43 -18.90 -5.81
N LYS A 168 -9.13 -17.83 -5.42
CA LYS A 168 -10.22 -17.13 -6.13
C LYS A 168 -9.79 -15.86 -6.87
N CYS A 169 -8.53 -15.44 -6.82
CA CYS A 169 -8.05 -14.28 -7.59
C CYS A 169 -7.85 -14.55 -9.10
N VAL A 170 -7.99 -15.80 -9.53
CA VAL A 170 -7.79 -16.23 -10.92
C VAL A 170 -8.99 -17.08 -11.32
N SER A 171 -10.03 -16.45 -11.86
CA SER A 171 -11.08 -17.13 -12.62
C SER A 171 -11.45 -16.30 -13.83
#